data_AF-A0A1Q3WT29-F1
#
_entry.id   AF-A0A1Q3WT29-F1
#
_cell.length_a   1.000
_cell.length_b   1.000
_cell.length_c   1.000
_cell.angle_alpha   90.00
_cell.angle_beta   90.00
_cell.angle_gamma   90.00
#
_symmetry.space_group_name_H-M   'P 1'
#
loop_
_entity.id
_entity.type
_entity.pdbx_description
1 polymer ?
#
loop_
_entity_poly.entity_id
_entity_poly.type
_entity_poly.pdbx_seq_one_letter_code
_entity_poly.pdbx_strand_id
1 'polypeptide(L)'
;MKKSLFTLANFLRGKGFKSREAFKRAWAILRLRYKMFTEPVQFSYVKDTGEIREAIGFYGEEHAPKDLSITGLVIKYYDMTVGGWRSFRADRLIIA
;
A
#
# COMPACT_ATOMS: atom_id res chain seq x y z
N MET A 1 14.25 -2.05 -2.76
CA MET A 1 13.63 -1.47 -1.54
C MET A 1 13.97 0.00 -1.31
N LYS A 2 15.25 0.41 -1.21
CA LYS A 2 15.64 1.83 -1.00
C LYS A 2 15.08 2.78 -2.09
N LYS A 3 15.19 2.41 -3.38
CA LYS A 3 14.63 3.19 -4.50
C LYS A 3 13.12 3.42 -4.34
N SER A 4 12.35 2.33 -4.12
CA SER A 4 10.89 2.41 -3.93
C SER A 4 10.49 3.30 -2.75
N LEU A 5 11.27 3.31 -1.66
CA LEU A 5 11.02 4.17 -0.51
C LEU A 5 11.11 5.65 -0.90
N PHE A 6 12.23 6.06 -1.52
CA PHE A 6 12.42 7.45 -1.94
C PHE A 6 11.44 7.87 -3.02
N THR A 7 11.16 6.98 -3.99
CA THR A 7 10.17 7.23 -5.05
C THR A 7 8.78 7.47 -4.46
N LEU A 8 8.31 6.59 -3.57
CA LEU A 8 7.00 6.73 -2.95
C LEU A 8 6.92 7.94 -2.01
N ALA A 9 7.96 8.19 -1.22
CA ALA A 9 8.03 9.38 -0.39
C ALA A 9 7.96 10.66 -1.24
N ASN A 10 8.61 10.69 -2.41
CA ASN A 10 8.52 11.83 -3.32
C ASN A 10 7.09 12.04 -3.84
N PHE A 11 6.40 10.97 -4.25
CA PHE A 11 4.99 11.07 -4.66
C PHE A 11 4.09 11.57 -3.54
N LEU A 12 4.30 11.12 -2.30
CA LEU A 12 3.55 11.56 -1.13
C LEU A 12 3.82 13.03 -0.81
N ARG A 13 5.06 13.51 -0.94
CA ARG A 13 5.35 14.95 -0.83
C ARG A 13 4.58 15.77 -1.86
N GLY A 14 4.44 15.26 -3.09
CA GLY A 14 3.58 15.85 -4.13
C GLY A 14 2.09 15.86 -3.79
N LYS A 15 1.65 15.18 -2.72
CA LYS A 15 0.30 15.24 -2.16
C LYS A 15 0.19 16.13 -0.91
N GLY A 16 1.25 16.86 -0.56
CA GLY A 16 1.26 17.82 0.54
C GLY A 16 1.79 17.28 1.88
N PHE A 17 2.25 16.02 1.93
CA PHE A 17 2.85 15.49 3.15
C PHE A 17 4.25 16.09 3.41
N LYS A 18 4.51 16.50 4.65
CA LYS A 18 5.87 16.88 5.09
C LYS A 18 6.81 15.68 4.96
N SER A 19 8.10 15.94 4.71
CA SER A 19 9.10 14.89 4.44
C SER A 19 9.07 13.73 5.44
N ARG A 20 9.10 14.03 6.76
CA ARG A 20 9.07 12.98 7.81
C ARG A 20 7.84 12.07 7.68
N GLU A 21 6.66 12.66 7.47
CA GLU A 21 5.41 11.93 7.34
C GLU A 21 5.33 11.15 6.03
N ALA A 22 5.82 11.73 4.93
CA ALA A 22 5.93 11.04 3.64
C ALA A 22 6.81 9.80 3.74
N PHE A 23 7.95 9.87 4.44
CA PHE A 23 8.80 8.69 4.70
C PHE A 23 8.13 7.67 5.61
N LYS A 24 7.45 8.10 6.69
CA LYS A 24 6.69 7.19 7.58
C LYS A 24 5.65 6.38 6.78
N ARG A 25 4.86 7.06 5.96
CA ARG A 25 3.84 6.45 5.10
C ARG A 25 4.42 5.55 4.02
N ALA A 26 5.46 6.01 3.32
CA ALA A 26 6.12 5.20 2.31
C ALA A 26 6.68 3.89 2.90
N TRP A 27 7.27 3.95 4.10
CA TRP A 27 7.75 2.77 4.80
C TRP A 27 6.61 1.82 5.22
N ALA A 28 5.50 2.36 5.72
CA ALA A 28 4.32 1.55 6.06
C ALA A 28 3.78 0.78 4.85
N ILE A 29 3.71 1.43 3.67
CA ILE A 29 3.28 0.79 2.42
C ILE A 29 4.23 -0.32 1.99
N LEU A 30 5.55 -0.08 2.06
CA LEU A 30 6.52 -1.10 1.69
C LEU A 30 6.46 -2.31 2.61
N ARG A 31 6.30 -2.10 3.93
CA ARG A 31 6.12 -3.17 4.89
C ARG A 31 4.83 -3.94 4.65
N LEU A 32 3.72 -3.23 4.41
CA LEU A 32 2.44 -3.86 4.08
C LEU A 32 2.57 -4.74 2.84
N ARG A 33 3.12 -4.21 1.75
CA ARG A 33 3.35 -4.98 0.52
C ARG A 33 4.23 -6.19 0.75
N TYR A 34 5.34 -6.03 1.45
CA TYR A 34 6.23 -7.15 1.75
C TYR A 34 5.53 -8.24 2.58
N LYS A 35 4.76 -7.85 3.60
CA LYS A 35 3.99 -8.81 4.40
C LYS A 35 2.92 -9.52 3.58
N MET A 36 2.20 -8.82 2.70
CA MET A 36 1.20 -9.46 1.82
C MET A 36 1.80 -10.50 0.86
N PHE A 37 3.12 -10.49 0.62
CA PHE A 37 3.79 -11.55 -0.13
C PHE A 37 4.01 -12.81 0.69
N THR A 38 4.13 -12.69 2.02
CA THR A 38 4.49 -13.80 2.90
C THR A 38 3.29 -14.36 3.65
N GLU A 39 2.33 -13.50 4.02
CA GLU A 39 1.19 -13.85 4.87
C GLU A 39 -0.03 -12.98 4.57
N PRO A 40 -1.25 -13.42 4.91
CA PRO A 40 -2.43 -12.56 4.94
C PRO A 40 -2.26 -11.41 5.95
N VAL A 41 -2.52 -10.18 5.50
CA VAL A 41 -2.38 -8.97 6.33
C VAL A 41 -3.67 -8.18 6.35
N GLN A 42 -4.18 -7.91 7.56
CA GLN A 42 -5.27 -6.97 7.76
C GLN A 42 -4.74 -5.53 7.74
N PHE A 43 -5.42 -4.65 7.00
CA PHE A 43 -5.13 -3.22 6.97
C PHE A 43 -6.39 -2.42 6.63
N SER A 44 -6.33 -1.11 6.88
CA SER A 44 -7.44 -0.21 6.60
C SER A 44 -7.00 1.01 5.80
N TYR A 45 -7.89 1.52 4.95
CA TYR A 45 -7.64 2.71 4.14
C TYR A 45 -8.92 3.51 3.93
N VAL A 46 -8.76 4.81 3.66
CA VAL A 46 -9.88 5.71 3.36
C VAL A 46 -10.22 5.62 1.87
N LYS A 47 -11.50 5.42 1.53
CA LYS A 47 -12.00 5.44 0.14
C LYS A 47 -12.08 6.87 -0.40
N ASP A 48 -12.31 7.00 -1.71
CA ASP A 48 -12.70 8.27 -2.32
C ASP A 48 -13.97 8.88 -1.70
N THR A 49 -14.88 8.02 -1.20
CA THR A 49 -16.11 8.44 -0.51
C THR A 49 -15.87 8.92 0.93
N GLY A 50 -14.65 8.83 1.46
CA GLY A 50 -14.33 9.18 2.86
C GLY A 50 -14.56 8.06 3.88
N GLU A 51 -15.24 6.97 3.48
CA GLU A 51 -15.44 5.81 4.34
C GLU A 51 -14.13 5.03 4.57
N ILE A 52 -13.97 4.48 5.77
CA ILE A 52 -12.89 3.54 6.10
C ILE A 52 -13.27 2.17 5.54
N ARG A 53 -12.33 1.56 4.80
CA ARG A 53 -12.42 0.15 4.42
C ARG A 53 -11.37 -0.64 5.14
N GLU A 54 -11.80 -1.72 5.77
CA GLU A 54 -10.93 -2.80 6.24
C GLU A 54 -10.79 -3.85 5.14
N ALA A 55 -9.59 -4.42 4.99
CA ALA A 55 -9.30 -5.44 4.00
C ALA A 55 -8.27 -6.43 4.53
N ILE A 56 -8.28 -7.65 3.97
CA ILE A 56 -7.26 -8.66 4.19
C ILE A 56 -6.55 -8.88 2.86
N GLY A 57 -5.31 -8.41 2.75
CA GLY A 57 -4.50 -8.53 1.54
C GLY A 57 -3.57 -9.72 1.63
N PHE A 58 -3.52 -10.52 0.56
CA PHE A 58 -2.55 -11.61 0.42
C PHE A 58 -2.36 -11.94 -1.05
N TYR A 59 -1.12 -12.00 -1.52
CA TYR A 59 -0.84 -12.37 -2.91
C TYR A 59 -0.77 -13.89 -3.12
N GLY A 60 -0.35 -14.68 -2.12
CA GLY A 60 -0.10 -16.11 -2.31
C GLY A 60 0.90 -16.39 -3.45
N GLU A 61 0.96 -17.64 -3.91
CA GLU A 61 1.83 -18.02 -5.04
C GLU A 61 1.25 -17.57 -6.39
N GLU A 62 -0.08 -17.62 -6.53
CA GLU A 62 -0.76 -17.35 -7.80
C GLU A 62 -0.82 -15.85 -8.16
N HIS A 63 -0.94 -14.97 -7.16
CA HIS A 63 -1.14 -13.54 -7.38
C HIS A 63 0.10 -12.70 -7.01
N ALA A 64 1.23 -13.33 -6.67
CA ALA A 64 2.49 -12.65 -6.37
C ALA A 64 2.95 -11.78 -7.55
N PRO A 65 3.08 -10.44 -7.39
CA PRO A 65 3.65 -9.63 -8.44
C PRO A 65 5.11 -10.00 -8.70
N LYS A 66 5.48 -10.14 -9.99
CA LYS A 66 6.86 -10.40 -10.42
C LYS A 66 7.84 -9.29 -10.02
N ASP A 67 7.34 -8.07 -9.83
CA ASP A 67 8.11 -6.92 -9.38
C ASP A 67 7.39 -6.15 -8.25
N LEU A 68 8.13 -5.90 -7.19
CA LEU A 68 7.73 -5.15 -6.00
C LEU A 68 8.03 -3.65 -6.11
N SER A 69 8.52 -3.18 -7.25
CA SER A 69 8.81 -1.77 -7.49
C SER A 69 7.55 -0.91 -7.35
N ILE A 70 7.76 0.30 -6.82
CA ILE A 70 6.71 1.31 -6.70
C ILE A 70 6.92 2.32 -7.81
N THR A 71 5.92 2.46 -8.68
CA THR A 71 5.91 3.40 -9.81
C THR A 71 4.91 4.54 -9.64
N GLY A 72 4.10 4.51 -8.57
CA GLY A 72 3.09 5.53 -8.29
C GLY A 72 2.42 5.38 -6.93
N LEU A 73 1.35 6.13 -6.71
CA LEU A 73 0.57 6.10 -5.47
C LEU A 73 -0.43 4.93 -5.41
N VAL A 74 -0.80 4.34 -6.54
CA VAL A 74 -1.79 3.26 -6.56
C VAL A 74 -1.12 1.95 -6.13
N ILE A 75 -1.64 1.37 -5.05
CA ILE A 75 -1.21 0.08 -4.51
C ILE A 75 -2.29 -0.94 -4.84
N LYS A 76 -1.92 -1.94 -5.65
CA LYS A 76 -2.77 -3.08 -5.99
C LYS A 76 -2.54 -4.20 -5.00
N TYR A 77 -3.62 -4.85 -4.58
CA TYR A 77 -3.60 -5.99 -3.69
C TYR A 77 -4.71 -6.97 -4.07
N TYR A 78 -4.51 -8.25 -3.77
CA TYR A 78 -5.57 -9.24 -3.87
C TYR A 78 -6.28 -9.31 -2.51
N ASP A 79 -7.57 -9.04 -2.52
CA ASP A 79 -8.40 -8.95 -1.33
C ASP A 79 -9.06 -10.30 -1.07
N MET A 80 -8.63 -10.95 0.02
CA MET A 80 -9.15 -12.26 0.41
C MET A 80 -10.61 -12.20 0.84
N THR A 81 -11.12 -11.05 1.31
CA THR A 81 -12.50 -10.93 1.80
C THR A 81 -13.52 -11.02 0.67
N VAL A 82 -13.11 -10.67 -0.55
CA VAL A 82 -13.98 -10.69 -1.74
C VAL A 82 -13.45 -11.58 -2.87
N GLY A 83 -12.31 -12.24 -2.67
CA GLY A 83 -11.67 -13.09 -3.67
C GLY A 83 -11.33 -12.34 -4.96
N GLY A 84 -10.76 -11.14 -4.86
CA GLY A 84 -10.55 -10.32 -6.06
C GLY A 84 -9.54 -9.19 -5.92
N TRP A 85 -9.07 -8.70 -7.07
CA TRP A 85 -8.13 -7.59 -7.14
C TRP A 85 -8.79 -6.26 -6.77
N ARG A 86 -8.12 -5.52 -5.89
CA ARG A 86 -8.49 -4.15 -5.51
C ARG A 86 -7.27 -3.25 -5.52
N SER A 87 -7.53 -1.96 -5.38
CA SER A 87 -6.47 -0.98 -5.21
C SER A 87 -6.88 0.16 -4.28
N PHE A 88 -5.89 0.75 -3.65
CA PHE A 88 -6.03 1.99 -2.89
C PHE A 88 -4.85 2.91 -3.17
N ARG A 89 -4.99 4.19 -2.81
CA ARG A 89 -3.88 5.15 -2.91
C ARG A 89 -3.05 5.15 -1.63
N ALA A 90 -1.74 5.16 -1.76
CA ALA A 90 -0.79 5.12 -0.65
C ALA A 90 -0.98 6.25 0.36
N ASP A 91 -1.41 7.44 -0.07
CA ASP A 91 -1.74 8.55 0.82
C ASP A 91 -2.95 8.29 1.73
N ARG A 92 -3.78 7.31 1.41
CA ARG A 92 -5.02 6.96 2.13
C ARG A 92 -4.88 5.77 3.05
N LEU A 93 -3.69 5.17 3.16
CA LEU A 93 -3.44 4.14 4.16
C LEU A 93 -3.61 4.73 5.55
N ILE A 94 -4.38 4.04 6.40
CA ILE A 94 -4.46 4.36 7.82
C ILE A 94 -3.25 3.69 8.49
N ILE A 95 -2.36 4.53 9.00
CA ILE A 95 -1.15 4.10 9.69
C ILE A 95 -1.32 4.34 11.20
N ALA A 96 -1.00 3.34 12.01
CA ALA A 96 -0.91 3.49 13.46
C ALA A 96 0.29 4.37 13.88
#